data_AF-G4RL94-F1
#
_entry.id   AF-G4RL94-F1
#
_cell.length_a   1.000
_cell.length_b   1.000
_cell.length_c   1.000
_cell.angle_alpha   90.00
_cell.angle_beta   90.00
_cell.angle_gamma   90.00
#
_symmetry.space_group_name_H-M   'P 1'
#
loop_
_entity.id
_entity.type
_entity.pdbx_description
1 polymer ?
#
loop_
_entity_poly.entity_id
_entity_poly.type
_entity_poly.pdbx_seq_one_letter_code
_entity_poly.pdbx_strand_id
1 'polypeptide(L)'
;MSSRTLEEETKEFLLRLSDILNVRISKVLDFYFSVRPAKARILELVEEGGKIVGIRMAVQSNTRRDLWHYVMVGRYGAKCTCEANTIRGQICRHIIIALITWNMVSLIKTGKGVELESLSWLRGTRRVESSEENAGGGI
;
A
#
# COMPACT_ATOMS: atom_id res chain seq x y z
N MET A 1 -18.10 12.23 -11.12
CA MET A 1 -18.42 11.44 -9.91
C MET A 1 -18.87 12.38 -8.82
N SER A 2 -19.88 12.02 -8.01
CA SER A 2 -20.33 12.88 -6.91
C SER A 2 -19.35 12.81 -5.71
N SER A 3 -19.28 13.85 -4.88
CA SER A 3 -18.46 13.85 -3.65
C SER A 3 -18.83 12.69 -2.73
N ARG A 4 -20.13 12.43 -2.60
CA ARG A 4 -20.66 11.33 -1.78
C ARG A 4 -20.19 9.96 -2.28
N THR A 5 -20.20 9.75 -3.59
CA THR A 5 -19.70 8.50 -4.20
C THR A 5 -18.20 8.34 -3.95
N LEU A 6 -17.41 9.42 -4.05
CA LEU A 6 -15.97 9.37 -3.77
C LEU A 6 -15.68 8.96 -2.31
N GLU A 7 -16.43 9.53 -1.36
CA GLU A 7 -16.31 9.21 0.07
C GLU A 7 -16.69 7.75 0.37
N GLU A 8 -17.78 7.27 -0.21
CA GLU A 8 -18.25 5.88 -0.04
C GLU A 8 -17.23 4.88 -0.60
N GLU A 9 -16.74 5.09 -1.82
CA GLU A 9 -15.70 4.27 -2.48
C GLU A 9 -14.37 4.29 -1.72
N THR A 10 -13.97 5.47 -1.22
CA THR A 10 -12.75 5.60 -0.40
C THR A 10 -12.90 4.84 0.91
N LYS A 11 -14.05 4.97 1.58
CA LYS A 11 -14.33 4.27 2.84
C LYS A 11 -14.29 2.75 2.64
N GLU A 12 -14.95 2.25 1.59
CA GLU A 12 -14.94 0.81 1.28
C GLU A 12 -13.52 0.31 1.03
N PHE A 13 -12.74 1.05 0.22
CA PHE A 13 -11.34 0.71 -0.05
C PHE A 13 -10.50 0.61 1.23
N LEU A 14 -10.62 1.57 2.15
CA LEU A 14 -9.85 1.59 3.39
C LEU A 14 -10.23 0.44 4.34
N LEU A 15 -11.52 0.09 4.41
CA LEU A 15 -12.00 -1.06 5.19
C LEU A 15 -11.44 -2.37 4.64
N ARG A 16 -11.57 -2.60 3.32
CA ARG A 16 -11.04 -3.80 2.67
C ARG A 16 -9.52 -3.91 2.77
N LEU A 17 -8.82 -2.79 2.68
CA LEU A 17 -7.37 -2.76 2.90
C LEU A 17 -7.00 -3.15 4.33
N SER A 18 -7.78 -2.72 5.32
CA SER A 18 -7.61 -3.15 6.72
C SER A 18 -7.73 -4.65 6.89
N ASP A 19 -8.75 -5.25 6.26
CA ASP A 19 -9.03 -6.68 6.32
C ASP A 19 -7.92 -7.49 5.64
N ILE A 20 -7.49 -7.09 4.44
CA ILE A 20 -6.43 -7.77 3.68
C ILE A 20 -5.09 -7.74 4.43
N LEU A 21 -4.77 -6.59 5.04
CA LEU A 21 -3.54 -6.44 5.82
C LEU A 21 -3.63 -7.08 7.21
N ASN A 22 -4.81 -7.53 7.65
CA ASN A 22 -5.10 -8.01 9.00
C ASN A 22 -4.63 -7.01 10.08
N VAL A 23 -4.95 -5.73 9.89
CA VAL A 23 -4.65 -4.66 10.84
C VAL A 23 -5.93 -3.94 11.25
N ARG A 24 -5.88 -3.17 12.33
CA ARG A 24 -7.00 -2.32 12.74
C ARG A 24 -7.21 -1.18 11.75
N ILE A 25 -8.46 -0.82 11.49
CA ILE A 25 -8.82 0.30 10.59
C ILE A 25 -8.18 1.62 11.01
N SER A 26 -8.03 1.86 12.32
CA SER A 26 -7.35 3.04 12.85
C SER A 26 -5.92 3.18 12.30
N LYS A 27 -5.21 2.07 12.10
CA LYS A 27 -3.86 2.07 11.55
C LYS A 27 -3.83 2.45 10.08
N VAL A 28 -4.83 2.01 9.31
CA VAL A 28 -4.97 2.38 7.90
C VAL A 28 -5.35 3.86 7.77
N LEU A 29 -6.22 4.35 8.65
CA LEU A 29 -6.58 5.77 8.73
C LEU A 29 -5.38 6.65 9.07
N ASP A 30 -4.50 6.22 9.98
CA ASP A 30 -3.24 6.95 10.26
C ASP A 30 -2.41 7.13 8.98
N PHE A 31 -2.35 6.11 8.12
CA PHE A 31 -1.65 6.21 6.84
C PHE A 31 -2.36 7.16 5.88
N TYR A 32 -3.69 7.05 5.75
CA TYR A 32 -4.51 7.95 4.94
C TYR A 32 -4.31 9.42 5.33
N PHE A 33 -4.45 9.76 6.61
CA PHE A 33 -4.30 11.14 7.09
C PHE A 33 -2.85 11.65 7.12
N SER A 34 -1.87 10.76 6.95
CA SER A 34 -0.45 11.13 6.79
C SER A 34 -0.12 11.63 5.38
N VAL A 35 -0.98 11.37 4.39
CA VAL A 35 -0.79 11.80 3.01
C VAL A 35 -1.01 13.31 2.92
N ARG A 36 0.09 14.07 2.90
CA ARG A 36 0.09 15.53 2.75
C ARG A 36 1.28 15.93 1.89
N PRO A 37 1.23 17.03 1.12
CA PRO A 37 2.33 17.43 0.22
C PRO A 37 3.70 17.56 0.88
N ALA A 38 3.72 17.93 2.18
CA ALA A 38 4.96 18.02 2.96
C ALA A 38 5.62 16.65 3.26
N LYS A 39 4.86 15.55 3.22
CA LYS A 39 5.30 14.21 3.63
C LYS A 39 5.19 13.15 2.52
N ALA A 40 4.42 13.42 1.48
CA ALA A 40 4.18 12.49 0.37
C ALA A 40 4.04 13.29 -0.93
N ARG A 41 4.81 12.91 -1.95
CA ARG A 41 4.84 13.55 -3.26
C ARG A 41 4.68 12.52 -4.36
N ILE A 42 3.72 12.75 -5.25
CA ILE A 42 3.57 11.96 -6.47
C ILE A 42 4.69 12.38 -7.42
N LEU A 43 5.47 11.40 -7.89
CA LEU A 43 6.54 11.61 -8.87
C LEU A 43 6.07 11.26 -10.27
N GLU A 44 5.31 10.16 -10.39
CA GLU A 44 4.85 9.64 -11.68
C GLU A 44 3.55 8.86 -11.49
N LEU A 45 2.63 8.99 -12.46
CA LEU A 45 1.47 8.12 -12.61
C LEU A 45 1.73 7.22 -13.82
N VAL A 46 1.56 5.91 -13.64
CA VAL A 46 1.72 4.94 -14.72
C VAL A 46 0.34 4.66 -15.29
N GLU A 47 0.13 4.99 -16.55
CA GLU A 47 -1.16 4.85 -17.24
C GLU A 47 -1.06 3.81 -18.37
N GLU A 48 -2.06 2.93 -18.48
CA GLU A 48 -2.18 1.90 -19.52
C GLU A 48 -3.65 1.75 -19.89
N GLY A 49 -3.98 1.85 -21.18
CA GLY A 49 -5.35 1.65 -21.67
C GLY A 49 -6.39 2.59 -21.03
N GLY A 50 -6.01 3.84 -20.73
CA GLY A 50 -6.88 4.82 -20.08
C GLY A 50 -7.11 4.59 -18.58
N LYS A 51 -6.35 3.68 -17.95
CA LYS A 51 -6.40 3.40 -16.52
C LYS A 51 -5.07 3.71 -15.85
N ILE A 52 -5.11 4.08 -14.59
CA ILE A 52 -3.90 4.24 -13.78
C ILE A 52 -3.53 2.87 -13.21
N VAL A 53 -2.45 2.28 -13.68
CA VAL A 53 -1.99 0.93 -13.29
C VAL A 53 -0.89 0.95 -12.22
N GLY A 54 -0.42 2.13 -11.84
CA GLY A 54 0.51 2.30 -10.74
C GLY A 54 0.92 3.75 -10.49
N ILE A 55 1.73 3.94 -9.47
CA ILE A 55 2.24 5.23 -9.01
C ILE A 55 3.69 5.10 -8.53
N ARG A 56 4.47 6.15 -8.76
CA ARG A 56 5.74 6.38 -8.07
C ARG A 56 5.61 7.58 -7.15
N MET A 57 6.10 7.44 -5.93
CA MET A 57 6.05 8.50 -4.93
C MET A 57 7.36 8.62 -4.17
N ALA A 58 7.63 9.82 -3.66
CA ALA A 58 8.54 10.04 -2.56
C ALA A 58 7.74 10.20 -1.28
N VAL A 59 8.05 9.41 -0.24
CA VAL A 59 7.39 9.48 1.07
C VAL A 59 8.45 9.70 2.14
N GLN A 60 8.28 10.75 2.94
CA GLN A 60 9.22 11.11 3.99
C GLN A 60 9.26 10.04 5.09
N SER A 61 10.47 9.74 5.57
CA SER A 61 10.65 8.89 6.73
C SER A 61 10.00 9.52 7.96
N ASN A 62 9.34 8.69 8.77
CA ASN A 62 8.78 9.15 10.04
C ASN A 62 9.85 9.33 11.13
N THR A 63 11.00 8.68 10.99
CA THR A 63 12.07 8.69 12.01
C THR A 63 13.18 9.68 11.67
N ARG A 64 13.32 10.07 10.40
CA ARG A 64 14.38 10.97 9.92
C ARG A 64 13.79 12.04 9.00
N ARG A 65 13.82 13.31 9.44
CA ARG A 65 13.14 14.41 8.73
C ARG A 65 13.73 14.67 7.33
N ASP A 66 15.02 14.47 7.13
CA ASP A 66 15.68 14.77 5.84
C ASP A 66 15.79 13.55 4.92
N LEU A 67 15.15 12.43 5.29
CA LEU A 67 15.18 11.19 4.51
C LEU A 67 13.85 10.97 3.80
N TRP A 68 13.93 10.76 2.48
CA TRP A 68 12.81 10.36 1.65
C TRP A 68 13.00 8.93 1.17
N HIS A 69 11.93 8.14 1.23
CA HIS A 69 11.87 6.82 0.62
C HIS A 69 11.10 6.89 -0.69
N TYR A 70 11.68 6.28 -1.72
CA TYR A 70 11.06 6.19 -3.02
C TYR A 70 10.29 4.88 -3.08
N VAL A 71 9.03 4.97 -3.47
CA VAL A 71 8.10 3.86 -3.49
C VAL A 71 7.43 3.78 -4.85
N MET A 72 7.33 2.57 -5.36
CA MET A 72 6.58 2.23 -6.56
C MET A 72 5.55 1.19 -6.17
N VAL A 73 4.29 1.44 -6.52
CA VAL A 73 3.19 0.50 -6.34
C VAL A 73 2.41 0.43 -7.64
N GLY A 74 2.09 -0.77 -8.09
CA GLY A 74 1.22 -0.97 -9.24
C GLY A 74 0.66 -2.37 -9.28
N ARG A 75 -0.04 -2.67 -10.39
CA ARG A 75 -0.70 -3.95 -10.62
C ARG A 75 0.20 -5.16 -10.35
N TYR A 76 1.45 -5.09 -10.82
CA TYR A 76 2.35 -6.25 -10.81
C TYR A 76 3.24 -6.34 -9.57
N GLY A 77 3.32 -5.30 -8.73
CA GLY A 77 4.23 -5.33 -7.60
C GLY A 77 4.29 -4.02 -6.82
N ALA A 78 4.99 -4.10 -5.69
CA ALA A 78 5.36 -2.95 -4.89
C ALA A 78 6.83 -3.04 -4.46
N LYS A 79 7.53 -1.90 -4.52
CA LYS A 79 8.91 -1.74 -4.07
C LYS A 79 9.07 -0.43 -3.33
N CYS A 80 9.91 -0.43 -2.29
CA CYS A 80 10.24 0.73 -1.49
C CYS A 80 11.71 0.69 -1.07
N THR A 81 12.38 1.85 -1.11
CA THR A 81 13.80 1.99 -0.74
C THR A 81 14.06 2.00 0.77
N CYS A 82 13.06 1.75 1.62
CA CYS A 82 13.30 1.58 3.06
C CYS A 82 13.79 0.17 3.38
N GLU A 83 14.55 0.03 4.45
CA GLU A 83 15.08 -1.26 4.94
C GLU A 83 14.01 -2.36 5.02
N ALA A 84 12.84 -2.06 5.60
CA ALA A 84 11.79 -3.05 5.79
C ALA A 84 11.35 -3.74 4.48
N ASN A 85 11.36 -3.01 3.36
CA ASN A 85 11.02 -3.61 2.07
C ASN A 85 12.27 -4.10 1.31
N THR A 86 13.34 -3.31 1.28
CA THR A 86 14.55 -3.65 0.51
C THR A 86 15.24 -4.89 1.07
N ILE A 87 15.36 -5.00 2.39
CA ILE A 87 16.09 -6.10 3.05
C ILE A 87 15.13 -7.25 3.41
N ARG A 88 13.94 -6.94 3.93
CA ARG A 88 13.04 -7.97 4.49
C ARG A 88 11.89 -8.35 3.56
N GLY A 89 11.76 -7.70 2.41
CA GLY A 89 10.66 -7.95 1.46
C GLY A 89 9.27 -7.57 2.01
N GLN A 90 9.18 -6.86 3.13
CA GLN A 90 7.91 -6.59 3.80
C GLN A 90 7.14 -5.44 3.16
N ILE A 91 5.82 -5.49 3.30
CA ILE A 91 4.95 -4.35 2.99
C ILE A 91 5.11 -3.31 4.09
N CYS A 92 5.78 -2.21 3.76
CA CYS A 92 6.03 -1.12 4.70
C CYS A 92 4.94 -0.04 4.60
N ARG A 93 4.88 0.87 5.59
CA ARG A 93 3.94 2.00 5.59
C ARG A 93 4.00 2.86 4.31
N HIS A 94 5.17 2.99 3.68
CA HIS A 94 5.31 3.80 2.46
C HIS A 94 4.58 3.17 1.29
N ILE A 95 4.57 1.83 1.18
CA ILE A 95 3.81 1.07 0.19
C ILE A 95 2.30 1.28 0.43
N ILE A 96 1.86 1.21 1.68
CA ILE A 96 0.44 1.42 2.01
C ILE A 96 0.00 2.85 1.69
N ILE A 97 0.82 3.86 2.03
CA ILE A 97 0.57 5.27 1.66
C ILE A 97 0.47 5.44 0.15
N ALA A 98 1.37 4.81 -0.61
CA ALA A 98 1.35 4.89 -2.07
C ALA A 98 0.13 4.18 -2.68
N LEU A 99 -0.25 3.02 -2.15
CA LEU A 99 -1.44 2.28 -2.58
C LEU A 99 -2.73 3.08 -2.32
N ILE A 100 -2.86 3.69 -1.14
CA ILE A 100 -3.97 4.60 -0.82
C ILE A 100 -4.00 5.77 -1.79
N THR A 101 -2.86 6.40 -2.04
CA THR A 101 -2.77 7.54 -2.96
C THR A 101 -3.13 7.14 -4.39
N TRP A 102 -2.68 5.97 -4.85
CA TRP A 102 -3.04 5.41 -6.14
C TRP A 102 -4.56 5.22 -6.27
N ASN A 103 -5.22 4.67 -5.25
CA ASN A 103 -6.67 4.54 -5.23
C ASN A 103 -7.38 5.90 -5.35
N MET A 104 -6.98 6.87 -4.51
CA MET A 104 -7.57 8.22 -4.52
C MET A 104 -7.43 8.88 -5.89
N VAL A 105 -6.24 8.83 -6.48
CA VAL A 105 -5.98 9.44 -7.79
C VAL A 105 -6.77 8.71 -8.89
N SER A 106 -6.90 7.39 -8.82
CA SER A 106 -7.68 6.60 -9.79
C SER A 106 -9.17 6.94 -9.70
N LEU A 107 -9.73 7.02 -8.50
CA LEU A 107 -11.11 7.44 -8.26
C LEU A 107 -11.36 8.85 -8.80
N ILE A 108 -10.47 9.81 -8.53
CA ILE A 108 -10.61 11.20 -8.98
C ILE A 108 -10.53 11.30 -10.51
N LYS A 109 -9.52 10.67 -11.14
CA LYS A 109 -9.26 10.81 -12.58
C LYS A 109 -10.17 9.95 -13.45
N THR A 110 -10.52 8.74 -13.00
CA THR A 110 -11.16 7.72 -13.84
C THR A 110 -12.53 7.28 -13.32
N GLY A 111 -12.90 7.66 -12.09
CA GLY A 111 -14.11 7.19 -11.42
C GLY A 111 -14.05 5.72 -11.00
N LYS A 112 -12.90 5.05 -11.13
CA LYS A 112 -12.70 3.66 -10.75
C LYS A 112 -11.52 3.54 -9.80
N GLY A 113 -11.77 2.91 -8.64
CA GLY A 113 -10.75 2.64 -7.64
C GLY A 113 -9.85 1.46 -8.00
N VAL A 114 -8.89 1.20 -7.13
CA VAL A 114 -7.98 0.07 -7.23
C VAL A 114 -8.66 -1.17 -6.65
N GLU A 115 -8.69 -2.25 -7.44
CA GLU A 115 -9.25 -3.53 -7.04
C GLU A 115 -8.18 -4.36 -6.28
N LEU A 116 -8.25 -4.37 -4.95
CA LEU A 116 -7.21 -4.93 -4.08
C LEU A 116 -7.00 -6.44 -4.28
N GLU A 117 -8.05 -7.16 -4.68
CA GLU A 117 -8.04 -8.58 -5.00
C GLU A 117 -7.10 -8.92 -6.16
N SER A 118 -6.92 -7.98 -7.10
CA SER A 118 -6.04 -8.15 -8.25
C SER A 118 -4.55 -8.04 -7.91
N LEU A 119 -4.22 -7.53 -6.71
CA LEU A 119 -2.86 -7.28 -6.25
C LEU A 119 -2.31 -8.50 -5.50
N SER A 120 -1.81 -9.51 -6.24
CA SER A 120 -1.28 -10.75 -5.65
C SER A 120 -0.17 -10.51 -4.61
N TRP A 121 0.66 -9.50 -4.82
CA TRP A 121 1.75 -9.11 -3.92
C TRP A 121 1.26 -8.55 -2.57
N LEU A 122 0.00 -8.09 -2.47
CA LEU A 122 -0.56 -7.54 -1.24
C LEU A 122 -0.92 -8.64 -0.23
N ARG A 123 -1.21 -9.86 -0.71
CA ARG A 123 -1.65 -11.00 0.11
C ARG A 123 -0.49 -11.86 0.65
N GLY A 124 0.71 -11.71 0.09
CA GLY A 124 1.87 -12.55 0.37
C GLY A 124 2.52 -12.36 1.75
N THR A 125 2.05 -11.43 2.58
CA THR A 125 2.60 -11.19 3.92
C THR A 125 2.02 -12.07 5.02
N ARG A 126 1.22 -13.10 4.70
CA ARG A 126 0.90 -14.16 5.66
C ARG A 126 2.22 -14.87 6.00
N ARG A 127 2.72 -14.69 7.23
CA ARG A 127 3.90 -15.40 7.75
C ARG A 127 3.75 -16.87 7.38
N VAL A 128 4.73 -17.41 6.67
CA VAL A 128 5.01 -18.84 6.77
C VAL A 128 5.44 -19.04 8.21
N GLU A 129 4.53 -19.51 9.07
CA GLU A 129 4.94 -20.12 10.33
C GLU A 129 5.73 -21.36 9.94
N SER A 130 7.01 -21.36 10.31
CA SER A 130 7.88 -22.53 10.20
C SER A 130 7.24 -23.67 10.97
N SER A 131 6.71 -24.66 10.26
CA SER A 131 6.53 -26.01 10.78
C SER A 131 7.91 -26.62 10.99
N GLU A 132 8.54 -26.32 12.13
CA GLU A 132 9.49 -27.25 12.73
C GLU A 132 8.66 -28.38 13.35
N GLU A 133 8.37 -29.39 12.53
CA GLU A 133 7.90 -30.68 13.01
C GLU A 133 8.96 -31.30 13.91
N ASN A 134 8.50 -31.65 15.12
CA ASN A 134 9.19 -32.51 16.07
C ASN A 134 9.73 -33.78 15.38
N ALA A 135 11.04 -33.82 15.14
CA ALA A 135 11.80 -35.05 14.94
C ALA A 135 12.82 -35.15 16.08
N GLY A 136 12.42 -35.81 17.17
CA GLY A 136 13.27 -35.98 18.36
C GLY A 136 12.68 -36.98 19.36
N GLY A 137 12.21 -38.13 18.87
CA GLY A 137 11.94 -39.32 19.67
C GLY A 137 12.95 -40.41 19.34
N GLY A 138 13.54 -41.02 20.37
CA GLY A 138 14.61 -42.02 20.30
C GLY A 138 15.94 -41.36 20.64
N ILE A 139 16.57 -41.64 21.78
CA ILE A 139 16.96 -42.96 22.32
C ILE A 139 16.73 -43.01 23.83
#